data_AF-A0A1G7F6L6-F1
#
_entry.id   AF-A0A1G7F6L6-F1
#
_cell.length_a   1.000
_cell.length_b   1.000
_cell.length_c   1.000
_cell.angle_alpha   90.00
_cell.angle_beta   90.00
_cell.angle_gamma   90.00
#
_symmetry.space_group_name_H-M   'P 1'
#
loop_
_entity.id
_entity.type
_entity.pdbx_description
1 polymer ?
#
loop_
_entity_poly.entity_id
_entity_poly.type
_entity_poly.pdbx_seq_one_letter_code
_entity_poly.pdbx_strand_id
1 'polypeptide(L)'
;MGLIGTILGSPAATGAIGTAVTSVAEVFTPNATKKLEADAAAWQAALAEHGAEFQYDRPGLFDRFVNGLNRLPRPMLALGTLGLFVYAMIDPAGFAARMVGLNAVPEPLWWLLGAIVGFYFGAREFHYSRARMVPAPAPVVAPEDNPALSEFLSKGAAGAAPAT
;
A
#
# COMPACT_ATOMS: atom_id res chain seq x y z
N MET A 1 -37.22 30.18 46.34
CA MET A 1 -36.59 30.16 44.99
C MET A 1 -35.65 28.96 44.91
N GLY A 2 -36.21 27.78 44.66
CA GLY A 2 -35.50 26.50 44.75
C GLY A 2 -34.73 26.19 43.47
N LEU A 3 -33.45 26.57 43.43
CA LEU A 3 -32.51 26.23 42.34
C LEU A 3 -32.10 24.74 42.33
N ILE A 4 -32.60 23.92 43.27
CA ILE A 4 -32.31 22.49 43.38
C ILE A 4 -33.27 21.64 42.51
N GLY A 5 -34.40 22.20 42.06
CA GLY A 5 -35.37 21.49 41.21
C GLY A 5 -35.02 21.43 39.72
N THR A 6 -34.17 22.35 39.22
CA THR A 6 -33.90 22.49 37.78
C THR A 6 -32.80 21.57 37.28
N ILE A 7 -31.92 21.10 38.18
CA ILE A 7 -30.79 20.22 37.82
C ILE A 7 -31.24 18.75 37.73
N LEU A 8 -32.23 18.35 38.53
CA LEU A 8 -32.76 16.98 38.57
C LEU A 8 -33.88 16.70 37.56
N GLY A 9 -34.46 17.74 36.95
CA GLY A 9 -35.60 17.63 36.03
C GLY A 9 -35.29 17.87 34.55
N SER A 10 -34.03 18.07 34.18
CA SER A 10 -33.65 18.33 32.78
C SER A 10 -33.59 17.02 31.98
N PRO A 11 -34.25 16.93 30.80
CA PRO A 11 -34.14 15.79 29.89
C PRO A 11 -32.69 15.46 29.46
N ALA A 12 -31.79 16.45 29.54
CA ALA A 12 -30.36 16.25 29.28
C ALA A 12 -29.65 15.48 30.40
N ALA A 13 -30.09 15.66 31.66
CA ALA A 13 -29.50 14.99 32.82
C ALA A 13 -29.92 13.51 32.90
N THR A 14 -31.18 13.20 32.56
CA THR A 14 -31.65 11.80 32.46
C THR A 14 -31.01 11.05 31.30
N GLY A 15 -30.75 11.72 30.17
CA GLY A 15 -29.97 11.16 29.06
C GLY A 15 -28.52 10.83 29.44
N ALA A 16 -27.86 11.72 30.18
CA ALA A 16 -26.49 11.52 30.67
C ALA A 16 -26.37 10.39 31.72
N ILE A 17 -27.41 10.18 32.54
CA ILE A 17 -27.45 9.06 33.49
C ILE A 17 -27.70 7.74 32.73
N GLY A 18 -28.55 7.74 31.71
CA GLY A 18 -28.80 6.56 30.88
C GLY A 18 -27.56 6.06 30.13
N THR A 19 -26.74 6.96 29.60
CA THR A 19 -25.46 6.60 28.96
C THR A 19 -24.42 6.09 29.96
N ALA A 20 -24.37 6.67 31.16
CA ALA A 20 -23.45 6.24 32.22
C ALA A 20 -23.82 4.85 32.78
N VAL A 21 -25.10 4.56 33.00
CA VAL A 21 -25.57 3.24 33.47
C VAL A 21 -25.36 2.17 32.40
N THR A 22 -25.60 2.48 31.12
CA THR A 22 -25.30 1.57 30.01
C THR A 22 -23.80 1.27 29.94
N SER A 23 -22.96 2.29 30.10
CA SER A 23 -21.49 2.16 30.14
C SER A 23 -21.03 1.24 31.29
N VAL A 24 -21.64 1.33 32.47
CA VAL A 24 -21.34 0.44 33.61
C VAL A 24 -21.92 -0.98 33.41
N ALA A 25 -23.08 -1.14 32.77
CA ALA A 25 -23.63 -2.44 32.45
C ALA A 25 -22.80 -3.19 31.40
N GLU A 26 -22.20 -2.48 30.43
CA GLU A 26 -21.23 -3.03 29.49
C GLU A 26 -19.94 -3.55 30.18
N VAL A 27 -19.63 -3.10 31.40
CA VAL A 27 -18.49 -3.60 32.20
C VAL A 27 -18.78 -4.98 32.81
N PHE A 28 -20.05 -5.34 33.04
CA PHE A 28 -20.43 -6.62 33.68
C PHE A 28 -21.00 -7.66 32.70
N THR A 29 -21.47 -7.25 31.52
CA THR A 29 -21.90 -8.15 30.43
C THR A 29 -21.18 -7.73 29.14
N PRO A 30 -20.29 -8.56 28.58
CA PRO A 30 -19.66 -8.29 27.30
C PRO A 30 -20.72 -8.12 26.21
N ASN A 31 -20.72 -6.97 25.56
CA ASN A 31 -21.64 -6.67 24.46
C ASN A 31 -21.34 -7.65 23.30
N ALA A 32 -22.27 -8.58 23.01
CA ALA A 32 -22.04 -9.71 22.11
C ALA A 32 -21.57 -9.28 20.71
N THR A 33 -22.02 -8.11 20.25
CA THR A 33 -21.61 -7.51 18.97
C THR A 33 -20.14 -7.06 18.97
N LYS A 34 -19.67 -6.41 20.04
CA LYS A 34 -18.25 -6.00 20.18
C LYS A 34 -17.31 -7.22 20.20
N LYS A 35 -17.76 -8.33 20.79
CA LYS A 35 -17.01 -9.59 20.79
C LYS A 35 -16.95 -10.21 19.39
N LEU A 36 -18.07 -10.24 18.66
CA LEU A 36 -18.11 -10.71 17.28
C LEU A 36 -17.25 -9.86 16.34
N GLU A 37 -17.23 -8.53 16.52
CA GLU A 37 -16.36 -7.62 15.77
C GLU A 37 -14.88 -7.87 16.08
N ALA A 38 -14.52 -8.06 17.36
CA ALA A 38 -13.16 -8.36 17.78
C ALA A 38 -12.69 -9.73 17.24
N ASP A 39 -13.54 -10.75 17.27
CA ASP A 39 -13.26 -12.08 16.73
C ASP A 39 -13.11 -12.03 15.20
N ALA A 40 -13.96 -11.26 14.51
CA ALA A 40 -13.84 -11.04 13.07
C ALA A 40 -12.55 -10.28 12.69
N ALA A 41 -12.16 -9.28 13.48
CA ALA A 41 -10.91 -8.55 13.29
C ALA A 41 -9.69 -9.44 13.53
N ALA A 42 -9.73 -10.30 14.55
CA ALA A 42 -8.69 -11.30 14.80
C ALA A 42 -8.56 -12.31 13.66
N TRP A 43 -9.69 -12.77 13.11
CA TRP A 43 -9.73 -13.67 11.95
C TRP A 43 -9.17 -13.00 10.69
N GLN A 44 -9.55 -11.74 10.42
CA GLN A 44 -9.00 -10.97 9.30
C GLN A 44 -7.49 -10.73 9.45
N ALA A 45 -7.01 -10.44 10.67
CA ALA A 45 -5.59 -10.28 10.95
C ALA A 45 -4.81 -11.57 10.71
N ALA A 46 -5.33 -12.71 11.16
CA ALA A 46 -4.72 -14.03 10.94
C ALA A 46 -4.68 -14.41 9.44
N LEU A 47 -5.77 -14.16 8.70
CA LEU A 47 -5.80 -14.36 7.25
C LEU A 47 -4.85 -13.42 6.51
N ALA A 48 -4.69 -12.18 6.97
CA ALA A 48 -3.76 -11.23 6.40
C ALA A 48 -2.30 -11.65 6.63
N GLU A 49 -1.98 -12.20 7.81
CA GLU A 49 -0.67 -12.77 8.12
C GLU A 49 -0.36 -13.99 7.26
N HIS A 50 -1.27 -14.97 7.20
CA HIS A 50 -1.12 -16.14 6.33
C HIS A 50 -1.03 -15.74 4.84
N GLY A 51 -1.79 -14.73 4.41
CA GLY A 51 -1.71 -14.20 3.04
C GLY A 51 -0.38 -13.52 2.74
N ALA A 52 0.25 -12.87 3.73
CA ALA A 52 1.54 -12.21 3.57
C ALA A 52 2.69 -13.21 3.33
N GLU A 53 2.60 -14.42 3.89
CA GLU A 53 3.59 -15.47 3.66
C GLU A 53 3.59 -16.00 2.23
N PHE A 54 2.41 -16.06 1.58
CA PHE A 54 2.28 -16.48 0.18
C PHE A 54 2.66 -15.41 -0.84
N GLN A 55 2.88 -14.15 -0.43
CA GLN A 55 3.28 -13.09 -1.36
C GLN A 55 4.75 -13.19 -1.82
N TYR A 56 5.59 -13.94 -1.11
CA TYR A 56 6.99 -14.09 -1.46
C TYR A 56 7.20 -15.33 -2.34
N ASP A 57 6.86 -15.18 -3.62
CA ASP A 57 7.33 -16.13 -4.63
C ASP A 57 8.86 -16.08 -4.69
N ARG A 58 9.53 -17.22 -4.66
CA ARG A 58 10.99 -17.29 -4.56
C ARG A 58 11.56 -17.17 -5.96
N PRO A 59 12.08 -15.98 -6.38
CA PRO A 59 12.43 -15.75 -7.77
C PRO A 59 13.51 -16.74 -8.20
N GLY A 60 13.23 -17.44 -9.30
CA GLY A 60 14.16 -18.40 -9.90
C GLY A 60 15.48 -17.74 -10.32
N LEU A 61 16.50 -18.54 -10.59
CA LEU A 61 17.84 -18.04 -10.96
C LEU A 61 17.80 -17.17 -12.23
N PHE A 62 16.97 -17.53 -13.21
CA PHE A 62 16.76 -16.75 -14.43
C PHE A 62 16.16 -15.37 -14.13
N ASP A 63 15.12 -15.30 -13.31
CA ASP A 63 14.49 -14.04 -12.92
C ASP A 63 15.47 -13.13 -12.17
N ARG A 64 16.29 -13.69 -11.27
CA ARG A 64 17.35 -12.94 -10.58
C ARG A 64 18.40 -12.39 -11.55
N PHE A 65 18.80 -13.18 -12.55
CA PHE A 65 19.75 -12.74 -13.56
C PHE A 65 19.17 -11.59 -14.40
N VAL A 66 17.96 -11.74 -14.92
CA VAL A 66 17.27 -10.71 -15.71
C VAL A 66 17.05 -9.44 -14.88
N ASN A 67 16.65 -9.60 -13.61
CA ASN A 67 16.52 -8.47 -12.68
C ASN A 67 17.85 -7.79 -12.39
N GLY A 68 18.93 -8.56 -12.26
CA GLY A 68 20.30 -8.04 -12.18
C GLY A 68 20.62 -7.20 -13.40
N LEU A 69 20.49 -7.77 -14.60
CA LEU A 69 20.77 -7.11 -15.88
C LEU A 69 19.96 -5.82 -16.05
N ASN A 70 18.68 -5.82 -15.67
CA ASN A 70 17.83 -4.63 -15.72
C ASN A 70 18.21 -3.55 -14.70
N ARG A 71 18.97 -3.90 -13.66
CA ARG A 71 19.47 -2.97 -12.62
C ARG A 71 20.90 -2.52 -12.86
N LEU A 72 21.65 -3.18 -13.75
CA LEU A 72 23.03 -2.82 -14.11
C LEU A 72 23.23 -1.43 -14.72
N PRO A 73 22.27 -0.78 -15.41
CA PRO A 73 22.56 0.51 -16.05
C PRO A 73 23.07 1.59 -15.08
N ARG A 74 22.45 1.73 -13.89
CA ARG A 74 22.88 2.69 -12.88
C ARG A 74 24.33 2.47 -12.38
N PRO A 75 24.70 1.27 -11.88
CA PRO A 75 26.07 1.03 -11.44
C PRO A 75 27.08 1.07 -12.60
N MET A 76 26.71 0.66 -13.82
CA MET A 76 27.61 0.78 -14.98
C MET A 76 27.92 2.23 -15.35
N LEU A 77 26.95 3.14 -15.26
CA LEU A 77 27.22 4.56 -15.49
C LEU A 77 28.17 5.13 -14.43
N ALA A 78 27.96 4.81 -13.16
CA ALA A 78 28.81 5.29 -12.07
C ALA A 78 30.24 4.72 -12.13
N LEU A 79 30.37 3.40 -12.37
CA LEU A 79 31.68 2.75 -12.49
C LEU A 79 32.38 3.13 -13.80
N GLY A 80 31.62 3.34 -14.88
CA GLY A 80 32.13 3.78 -16.17
C GLY A 80 32.71 5.20 -16.11
N THR A 81 32.03 6.13 -15.43
CA THR A 81 32.57 7.50 -15.23
C THR A 81 33.81 7.49 -14.35
N LEU A 82 33.78 6.76 -13.23
CA LEU A 82 34.97 6.59 -12.38
C LEU A 82 36.14 5.97 -13.16
N GLY A 83 35.87 4.92 -13.95
CA GLY A 83 36.84 4.26 -14.79
C GLY A 83 37.43 5.18 -15.85
N LEU A 84 36.64 6.09 -16.42
CA LEU A 84 37.12 7.10 -17.36
C LEU A 84 38.14 8.03 -16.69
N PHE A 85 37.89 8.47 -15.46
CA PHE A 85 38.83 9.30 -14.70
C PHE A 85 40.11 8.54 -14.34
N VAL A 86 39.98 7.28 -13.93
CA VAL A 86 41.14 6.42 -13.67
C VAL A 86 41.96 6.22 -14.95
N TYR A 87 41.32 5.93 -16.08
CA TYR A 87 42.00 5.81 -17.37
C TYR A 87 42.73 7.10 -17.76
N ALA A 88 42.10 8.26 -17.56
CA ALA A 88 42.74 9.56 -17.80
C ALA A 88 43.99 9.79 -16.93
N MET A 89 44.05 9.22 -15.73
CA MET A 89 45.24 9.31 -14.86
C MET A 89 46.32 8.27 -15.20
N ILE A 90 45.93 7.06 -15.62
CA ILE A 90 46.89 5.99 -15.95
C ILE A 90 47.57 6.26 -17.30
N ASP A 91 46.83 6.69 -18.32
CA ASP A 91 47.35 6.98 -19.66
C ASP A 91 46.76 8.30 -20.21
N PRO A 92 47.32 9.45 -19.80
CA PRO A 92 46.83 10.76 -20.22
C PRO A 92 46.95 10.98 -21.73
N ALA A 93 48.02 10.49 -22.36
CA ALA A 93 48.26 10.66 -23.78
C ALA A 93 47.26 9.86 -24.61
N GLY A 94 46.99 8.61 -24.22
CA GLY A 94 45.96 7.79 -24.83
C GLY A 94 44.59 8.42 -24.68
N PHE A 95 44.23 8.88 -23.48
CA PHE A 95 42.95 9.55 -23.22
C PHE A 95 42.77 10.80 -24.09
N ALA A 96 43.78 11.67 -24.18
CA ALA A 96 43.74 12.88 -25.00
C ALA A 96 43.48 12.57 -26.49
N ALA A 97 44.10 11.52 -27.03
CA ALA A 97 43.83 11.09 -28.40
C ALA A 97 42.35 10.67 -28.63
N ARG A 98 41.69 10.05 -27.64
CA ARG A 98 40.26 9.70 -27.75
C ARG A 98 39.38 10.95 -27.67
N MET A 99 39.77 11.97 -26.91
CA MET A 99 39.05 13.24 -26.85
C MET A 99 39.03 13.97 -28.20
N VAL A 100 40.09 13.87 -29.00
CA VAL A 100 40.10 14.37 -30.39
C VAL A 100 39.04 13.66 -31.23
N GLY A 101 38.92 12.34 -31.10
CA GLY A 101 37.89 11.56 -31.76
C GLY A 101 36.48 11.94 -31.32
N LEU A 102 36.25 12.14 -30.02
CA LEU A 102 34.96 12.60 -29.48
C LEU A 102 34.58 14.00 -29.99
N ASN A 103 35.55 14.89 -30.14
CA ASN A 103 35.33 16.22 -30.70
C ASN A 103 34.99 16.19 -32.20
N ALA A 104 35.43 15.15 -32.91
CA ALA A 104 35.09 14.94 -34.32
C ALA A 104 33.68 14.37 -34.54
N VAL A 105 32.99 13.91 -33.49
CA VAL A 105 31.63 13.38 -33.60
C VAL A 105 30.66 14.51 -33.97
N PRO A 106 29.92 14.39 -35.10
CA PRO A 106 28.95 15.41 -35.50
C PRO A 106 27.87 15.68 -34.46
N GLU A 107 27.49 16.95 -34.30
CA GLU A 107 26.43 17.40 -33.38
C GLU A 107 25.12 16.59 -33.50
N PRO A 108 24.61 16.25 -34.71
CA PRO A 108 23.39 15.45 -34.84
C PRO A 108 23.45 14.07 -34.16
N LEU A 109 24.63 13.45 -34.08
CA LEU A 109 24.77 12.14 -33.43
C LEU A 109 24.67 12.25 -31.91
N TRP A 110 25.09 13.38 -31.32
CA TRP A 110 24.89 13.64 -29.90
C TRP A 110 23.40 13.81 -29.57
N TRP A 111 22.65 14.50 -30.43
CA TRP A 111 21.20 14.60 -30.31
C TRP A 111 20.52 13.24 -30.42
N LEU A 112 20.94 12.41 -31.37
CA LEU A 112 20.41 11.05 -31.54
C LEU A 112 20.69 10.17 -30.33
N LEU A 113 21.92 10.19 -29.81
CA LEU A 113 22.29 9.46 -28.58
C LEU A 113 21.42 9.90 -27.41
N GLY A 114 21.30 11.21 -27.19
CA GLY A 114 20.47 11.79 -26.13
C GLY A 114 18.99 11.40 -26.28
N ALA A 115 18.46 11.42 -27.51
CA ALA A 115 17.08 11.04 -27.80
C ALA A 115 16.83 9.54 -27.51
N ILE A 116 17.71 8.64 -27.95
CA ILE A 116 17.55 7.19 -27.74
C ILE A 116 17.63 6.85 -26.24
N VAL A 117 18.66 7.35 -25.56
CA VAL A 117 18.86 7.10 -24.12
C VAL A 117 17.72 7.73 -23.32
N GLY A 118 17.38 8.98 -23.61
CA GLY A 118 16.28 9.70 -22.98
C GLY A 118 14.93 9.01 -23.16
N PHE A 119 14.63 8.52 -24.37
CA PHE A 119 13.40 7.78 -24.63
C PHE A 119 13.36 6.44 -23.90
N TYR A 120 14.44 5.66 -23.94
CA TYR A 120 14.51 4.35 -23.27
C TYR A 120 14.30 4.46 -21.75
N PHE A 121 15.08 5.32 -21.09
CA PHE A 121 14.97 5.50 -19.64
C PHE A 121 13.73 6.32 -19.24
N GLY A 122 13.34 7.31 -20.04
CA GLY A 122 12.16 8.13 -19.80
C GLY A 122 10.85 7.31 -19.89
N ALA A 123 10.70 6.48 -20.92
CA ALA A 123 9.55 5.58 -21.06
C ALA A 123 9.52 4.53 -19.93
N ARG A 124 10.69 4.01 -19.54
CA ARG A 124 10.82 3.06 -18.42
C ARG A 124 10.35 3.66 -17.09
N GLU A 125 10.79 4.87 -16.75
CA GLU A 125 10.39 5.52 -15.51
C GLU A 125 8.90 5.89 -15.52
N PHE A 126 8.38 6.34 -16.66
CA PHE A 126 6.97 6.65 -16.82
C PHE A 126 6.06 5.40 -16.69
N HIS A 127 6.54 4.24 -17.12
CA HIS A 127 5.84 2.97 -16.90
C HIS A 127 5.76 2.62 -15.41
N TYR A 128 6.86 2.74 -14.67
CA TYR A 128 6.86 2.48 -13.22
C TYR A 128 6.06 3.52 -12.43
N SER A 129 6.11 4.80 -12.81
CA SER A 129 5.34 5.84 -12.14
C SER A 129 3.83 5.63 -12.30
N ARG A 130 3.38 5.15 -13.47
CA ARG A 130 1.99 4.75 -13.72
C ARG A 130 1.56 3.55 -12.87
N ALA A 131 2.40 2.52 -12.75
CA ALA A 131 2.09 1.33 -11.94
C ALA A 131 2.00 1.62 -10.43
N ARG A 132 2.62 2.72 -9.98
CA ARG A 132 2.52 3.23 -8.59
C ARG A 132 1.24 3.99 -8.31
N MET A 133 0.46 4.34 -9.33
CA MET A 133 -0.85 4.94 -9.15
C MET A 133 -1.79 3.88 -8.58
N VAL A 134 -2.20 4.07 -7.33
CA VAL A 134 -3.06 3.13 -6.58
C VAL A 134 -4.26 2.76 -7.46
N PRO A 135 -4.54 1.46 -7.68
CA PRO A 135 -5.75 1.05 -8.39
C PRO A 135 -6.94 1.71 -7.70
N ALA A 136 -7.84 2.33 -8.48
CA ALA A 136 -9.06 2.89 -7.92
C ALA A 136 -9.76 1.79 -7.09
N PRO A 137 -10.29 2.12 -5.89
CA PRO A 137 -11.01 1.15 -5.08
C PRO A 137 -12.07 0.50 -5.96
N ALA A 138 -12.15 -0.84 -5.92
CA ALA A 138 -13.14 -1.59 -6.67
C ALA A 138 -14.51 -0.96 -6.40
N PRO A 139 -15.37 -0.79 -7.43
CA PRO A 139 -16.70 -0.25 -7.22
C PRO A 139 -17.39 -1.08 -6.14
N VAL A 140 -17.90 -0.41 -5.11
CA VAL A 140 -18.72 -1.05 -4.08
C VAL A 140 -19.93 -1.62 -4.79
N VAL A 141 -19.94 -2.92 -5.04
CA VAL A 141 -21.10 -3.61 -5.58
C VAL A 141 -22.19 -3.46 -4.53
N ALA A 142 -23.27 -2.78 -4.90
CA ALA A 142 -24.45 -2.67 -4.03
C ALA A 142 -24.87 -4.10 -3.63
N PRO A 143 -25.33 -4.33 -2.39
CA PRO A 143 -25.70 -5.66 -1.94
C PRO A 143 -26.78 -6.20 -2.88
N GLU A 144 -26.41 -7.14 -3.76
CA GLU A 144 -27.39 -7.99 -4.42
C GLU A 144 -28.11 -8.78 -3.33
N ASP A 145 -29.39 -9.07 -3.55
CA ASP A 145 -30.22 -9.91 -2.69
C ASP A 145 -29.50 -11.24 -2.45
N ASN A 146 -28.75 -11.32 -1.35
CA ASN A 146 -27.96 -12.48 -0.99
C ASN A 146 -28.84 -13.41 -0.15
N PRO A 147 -29.34 -14.53 -0.71
CA PRO A 147 -30.23 -15.43 0.01
C PRO A 147 -29.57 -16.07 1.23
N ALA A 148 -28.24 -16.22 1.22
CA ALA A 148 -27.52 -16.75 2.37
C ALA A 148 -27.46 -15.74 3.53
N LEU A 149 -27.41 -14.43 3.22
CA LEU A 149 -27.43 -13.37 4.22
C LEU A 149 -28.82 -13.26 4.87
N SER A 150 -29.90 -13.39 4.08
CA SER A 150 -31.27 -13.34 4.59
C SER A 150 -31.62 -14.58 5.43
N GLU A 151 -31.12 -15.76 5.07
CA GLU A 151 -31.26 -16.98 5.88
C GLU A 151 -30.51 -16.87 7.22
N PHE A 152 -29.32 -16.26 7.23
CA PHE A 152 -28.55 -16.06 8.46
C PHE A 152 -29.24 -15.09 9.43
N LEU A 153 -29.78 -13.99 8.90
CA LEU A 153 -30.53 -13.00 9.69
C LEU A 153 -31.84 -13.57 10.25
N SER A 154 -32.55 -14.39 9.47
CA SER A 154 -33.79 -15.05 9.94
C SER A 154 -33.49 -16.09 11.02
N LYS A 155 -32.39 -16.83 10.90
CA LYS A 155 -31.95 -17.81 11.91
C LYS A 155 -31.46 -17.14 13.19
N GLY A 156 -30.82 -15.97 13.09
CA GLY A 156 -30.44 -15.15 14.24
C GLY A 156 -31.64 -14.59 15.02
N ALA A 157 -32.70 -14.19 14.30
CA ALA A 157 -33.94 -13.71 14.92
C ALA A 157 -34.73 -14.83 15.64
N ALA A 158 -34.65 -16.07 15.16
CA ALA A 158 -35.32 -17.22 15.76
C ALA A 158 -34.71 -17.65 17.12
N GLY A 159 -33.48 -17.24 17.43
CA GLY A 159 -32.81 -17.56 18.70
C GLY A 159 -33.14 -16.61 19.88
N ALA A 160 -33.88 -15.52 19.63
CA ALA A 160 -34.09 -14.44 20.61
C ALA A 160 -35.51 -14.38 21.20
N ALA A 161 -36.35 -15.40 21.00
CA ALA A 161 -37.67 -15.44 21.63
C ALA A 161 -37.54 -15.92 23.10
N PRO A 162 -37.90 -15.11 24.11
CA PRO A 162 -37.90 -15.57 25.49
C PRO A 162 -39.04 -16.58 25.71
N ALA A 163 -38.71 -17.72 26.31
CA ALA A 163 -39.69 -18.60 26.92
C ALA A 163 -40.44 -17.82 28.03
N THR A 164 -41.77 -17.86 27.95
CA THR A 164 -42.72 -17.38 28.96
C THR A 164 -42.48 -17.99 30.33
#